data_AF-A0A3A1XIK9-F1
#
_entry.id   AF-A0A3A1XIK9-F1
#
_cell.length_a   1.000
_cell.length_b   1.000
_cell.length_c   1.000
_cell.angle_alpha   90.00
_cell.angle_beta   90.00
_cell.angle_gamma   90.00
#
_symmetry.space_group_name_H-M   'P 1'
#
loop_
_entity.id
_entity.type
_entity.pdbx_description
1 polymer ?
#
loop_
_entity_poly.entity_id
_entity_poly.type
_entity_poly.pdbx_seq_one_letter_code
_entity_poly.pdbx_strand_id
1 'polypeptide(L)'
;NSLSLHLTDYFIWSNKVALERKERSEKKSSNKNVEHSNTSKDVDRTNKYSSPNFFISQAALHMNAKVSPYLAFLTCLHEHVSAMEPPVVNTIQGWDRIPEGQSIYLDNDGNPMILSKMDKKSRQLLHDYRLIQYDITAGKHYLRNTDFLNLPR
;
A
#
# COMPACT_ATOMS: atom_id res chain seq x y z
N ASN A 1 -14.51 0.27 20.84
CA ASN A 1 -14.46 0.24 19.37
C ASN A 1 -13.68 1.46 18.87
N SER A 2 -12.35 1.40 18.85
CA SER A 2 -11.53 2.57 18.52
C SER A 2 -11.11 2.67 17.06
N LEU A 3 -11.09 1.56 16.31
CA LEU A 3 -10.78 1.62 14.88
C LEU A 3 -11.81 2.49 14.19
N SER A 4 -13.09 2.36 14.55
CA SER A 4 -14.14 3.27 14.07
C SER A 4 -13.92 4.76 14.38
N LEU A 5 -13.09 5.13 15.37
CA LEU A 5 -12.73 6.53 15.65
C LEU A 5 -11.60 7.04 14.74
N HIS A 6 -10.85 6.14 14.10
CA HIS A 6 -9.70 6.45 13.24
C HIS A 6 -9.96 6.07 11.77
N LEU A 7 -11.19 5.65 11.43
CA LEU A 7 -11.62 5.40 10.06
C LEU A 7 -12.19 6.67 9.44
N THR A 8 -11.62 7.09 8.31
CA THR A 8 -12.13 8.17 7.48
C THR A 8 -12.37 7.67 6.07
N ASP A 9 -13.42 8.16 5.42
CA ASP A 9 -13.68 7.83 4.01
C ASP A 9 -12.61 8.44 3.10
N TYR A 10 -12.29 7.73 2.02
CA TYR A 10 -11.39 8.23 0.97
C TYR A 10 -11.91 7.88 -0.42
N PHE A 11 -11.49 8.64 -1.41
CA PHE A 11 -11.74 8.34 -2.81
C PHE A 11 -10.56 8.80 -3.67
N ILE A 12 -10.30 8.08 -4.76
CA ILE A 12 -9.36 8.50 -5.81
C ILE A 12 -10.20 8.78 -7.04
N TRP A 13 -10.17 10.03 -7.51
CA TRP A 13 -11.01 10.47 -8.62
C TRP A 13 -10.18 10.81 -9.85
N SER A 14 -10.70 10.42 -11.02
CA SER A 14 -10.17 10.80 -12.33
C SER A 14 -11.26 11.50 -13.13
N ASN A 15 -10.88 12.57 -13.84
CA ASN A 15 -11.79 13.20 -14.79
C ASN A 15 -12.04 12.30 -16.02
N LYS A 16 -13.05 12.65 -16.82
CA LYS A 16 -13.44 11.89 -18.02
C LYS A 16 -12.27 11.64 -18.98
N VAL A 17 -11.46 12.66 -19.23
CA VAL A 17 -10.32 12.57 -20.17
C VAL A 17 -9.25 11.60 -19.66
N ALA A 18 -8.98 11.57 -18.36
CA ALA A 18 -8.04 10.64 -17.76
C ALA A 18 -8.54 9.19 -17.87
N LEU A 19 -9.84 8.96 -17.66
CA LEU A 19 -10.46 7.63 -17.83
C LEU A 19 -10.36 7.15 -19.28
N GLU A 20 -10.70 8.00 -20.26
CA GLU A 20 -10.59 7.65 -21.69
C GLU A 20 -9.15 7.31 -22.10
N ARG A 21 -8.15 8.02 -21.54
CA ARG A 21 -6.73 7.72 -21.78
C ARG A 21 -6.32 6.39 -21.17
N LYS A 22 -6.78 6.10 -19.95
CA LYS A 22 -6.54 4.81 -19.27
C LYS A 22 -7.08 3.66 -20.10
N GLU A 23 -8.35 3.70 -20.47
CA GLU A 23 -8.99 2.64 -21.29
C GLU A 23 -8.26 2.42 -22.62
N ARG A 24 -7.80 3.50 -23.26
CA ARG A 24 -7.03 3.41 -24.51
C ARG A 24 -5.66 2.76 -24.28
N SER A 25 -5.01 3.05 -23.15
CA SER A 25 -3.72 2.45 -22.78
C SER A 25 -3.86 0.97 -22.46
N GLU A 26 -4.94 0.58 -21.77
CA GLU A 26 -5.22 -0.81 -21.42
C GLU A 26 -5.52 -1.65 -22.66
N LYS A 27 -6.36 -1.15 -23.57
CA LYS A 27 -6.66 -1.82 -24.87
C LYS A 27 -5.41 -2.04 -25.73
N LYS A 28 -4.42 -1.14 -25.67
CA LYS A 28 -3.14 -1.31 -26.37
C LYS A 28 -2.25 -2.37 -25.71
N SER A 29 -2.34 -2.52 -24.40
CA SER A 29 -1.55 -3.47 -23.61
C SER A 29 -2.14 -4.88 -23.60
N SER A 30 -3.45 -5.06 -23.85
CA SER A 30 -4.12 -6.38 -23.94
C SER A 30 -3.57 -7.30 -25.04
N ASN A 31 -2.76 -6.77 -25.97
CA ASN A 31 -2.03 -7.57 -26.97
C ASN A 31 -0.66 -8.10 -26.49
N LYS A 32 -0.26 -7.82 -25.24
CA LYS A 32 0.94 -8.38 -24.61
C LYS A 32 0.51 -9.28 -23.46
N ASN A 33 0.90 -10.56 -23.52
CA ASN A 33 0.80 -11.51 -22.42
C ASN A 33 1.60 -11.00 -21.22
N VAL A 34 0.97 -10.25 -20.32
CA VAL A 34 1.56 -9.80 -19.05
C VAL A 34 0.69 -10.39 -17.95
N GLU A 35 1.21 -11.42 -17.28
CA GLU A 35 0.55 -12.23 -16.23
C GLU A 35 0.37 -11.47 -14.89
N HIS A 36 0.41 -10.15 -14.89
CA HIS A 36 0.19 -9.29 -13.69
C HIS A 36 -0.85 -8.20 -13.99
N SER A 37 -1.93 -8.55 -14.69
CA SER A 37 -3.10 -7.67 -14.75
C SER A 37 -3.94 -7.89 -13.50
N ASN A 38 -3.73 -7.06 -12.47
CA ASN A 38 -4.67 -6.95 -11.35
C ASN A 38 -6.04 -6.62 -11.95
N THR A 39 -6.98 -7.57 -11.90
CA THR A 39 -8.32 -7.35 -12.44
C THR A 39 -9.01 -6.26 -11.62
N SER A 40 -9.96 -5.51 -12.20
CA SER A 40 -10.71 -4.47 -11.47
C SER A 40 -11.31 -4.99 -10.16
N LYS A 41 -11.67 -6.27 -10.11
CA LYS A 41 -12.22 -6.95 -8.93
C LYS A 41 -11.20 -7.22 -7.82
N ASP A 42 -9.93 -7.44 -8.17
CA ASP A 42 -8.84 -7.60 -7.19
C ASP A 42 -8.38 -6.25 -6.65
N VAL A 43 -8.43 -5.22 -7.49
CA VAL A 43 -8.17 -3.82 -7.10
C VAL A 43 -9.26 -3.31 -6.16
N ASP A 44 -10.54 -3.60 -6.42
CA ASP A 44 -11.65 -3.21 -5.54
C ASP A 44 -11.60 -3.90 -4.18
N ARG A 45 -11.10 -5.15 -4.11
CA ARG A 45 -10.94 -5.88 -2.84
C ARG A 45 -9.81 -5.33 -1.99
N THR A 46 -8.66 -5.04 -2.61
CA THR A 46 -7.49 -4.51 -1.90
C THR A 46 -7.66 -3.05 -1.48
N ASN A 47 -8.55 -2.29 -2.14
CA ASN A 47 -8.78 -0.87 -1.86
C ASN A 47 -10.00 -0.59 -0.96
N LYS A 48 -10.49 -1.58 -0.18
CA LYS A 48 -11.57 -1.33 0.79
C LYS A 48 -11.06 -0.59 2.03
N TYR A 49 -9.85 -0.94 2.48
CA TYR A 49 -9.16 -0.28 3.58
C TYR A 49 -7.80 0.20 3.08
N SER A 50 -7.37 1.36 3.58
CA SER A 50 -6.07 1.91 3.26
C SER A 50 -5.52 2.76 4.39
N SER A 51 -4.21 2.98 4.37
CA SER A 51 -3.53 4.00 5.18
C SER A 51 -2.88 5.04 4.26
N PRO A 52 -2.70 6.30 4.72
CA PRO A 52 -2.26 7.40 3.85
C PRO A 52 -0.96 7.16 3.08
N ASN A 53 -0.06 6.31 3.59
CA ASN A 53 1.19 5.95 2.93
C ASN A 53 0.99 5.20 1.59
N PHE A 54 -0.16 4.56 1.36
CA PHE A 54 -0.48 3.85 0.12
C PHE A 54 -1.19 4.70 -0.93
N PHE A 55 -1.67 5.90 -0.60
CA PHE A 55 -2.44 6.72 -1.56
C PHE A 55 -1.66 7.04 -2.83
N ILE A 56 -0.35 7.23 -2.74
CA ILE A 56 0.47 7.53 -3.92
C ILE A 56 0.60 6.32 -4.87
N SER A 57 0.73 5.09 -4.34
CA SER A 57 0.77 3.88 -5.16
C SER A 57 -0.62 3.53 -5.69
N GLN A 58 -1.67 3.69 -4.89
CA GLN A 58 -3.06 3.51 -5.32
C GLN A 58 -3.45 4.51 -6.42
N ALA A 59 -3.03 5.78 -6.32
CA ALA A 59 -3.27 6.78 -7.36
C ALA A 59 -2.53 6.43 -8.66
N ALA A 60 -1.27 5.99 -8.56
CA ALA A 60 -0.51 5.55 -9.72
C ALA A 60 -1.14 4.33 -10.41
N LEU A 61 -1.58 3.34 -9.62
CA LEU A 61 -2.30 2.17 -10.11
C LEU A 61 -3.64 2.58 -10.75
N HIS A 62 -4.40 3.45 -10.09
CA HIS A 62 -5.67 3.97 -10.58
C HIS A 62 -5.54 4.65 -11.95
N MET A 63 -4.42 5.33 -12.20
CA MET A 63 -4.13 6.02 -13.46
C MET A 63 -3.45 5.16 -14.53
N ASN A 64 -3.14 3.89 -14.24
CA ASN A 64 -2.26 3.06 -15.06
C ASN A 64 -0.92 3.76 -15.39
N ALA A 65 -0.35 4.44 -14.40
CA ALA A 65 0.90 5.18 -14.56
C ALA A 65 2.10 4.22 -14.48
N LYS A 66 3.18 4.55 -15.19
CA LYS A 66 4.47 3.90 -14.94
C LYS A 66 4.98 4.33 -13.55
N VAL A 67 5.52 3.38 -12.79
CA VAL A 67 5.90 3.56 -11.39
C VAL A 67 7.40 3.37 -11.16
N SER A 68 7.94 4.03 -10.12
CA SER A 68 9.28 3.74 -9.62
C SER A 68 9.31 2.38 -8.89
N PRO A 69 10.50 1.78 -8.66
CA PRO A 69 10.61 0.59 -7.83
C PRO A 69 9.99 0.75 -6.42
N TYR A 70 10.08 1.94 -5.81
CA TYR A 70 9.43 2.22 -4.54
C TYR A 70 7.90 2.19 -4.61
N LEU A 71 7.31 2.78 -5.65
CA LEU A 71 5.85 2.73 -5.82
C LEU A 71 5.39 1.31 -6.17
N ALA A 72 6.15 0.56 -6.95
CA ALA A 72 5.88 -0.86 -7.20
C ALA A 72 5.96 -1.69 -5.91
N PHE A 73 6.94 -1.40 -5.05
CA PHE A 73 7.04 -2.00 -3.72
C PHE A 73 5.82 -1.69 -2.85
N LEU A 74 5.37 -0.43 -2.80
CA LEU A 74 4.18 -0.04 -2.06
C LEU A 74 2.91 -0.73 -2.59
N THR A 75 2.78 -0.89 -3.92
CA THR A 75 1.68 -1.66 -4.51
C THR A 75 1.70 -3.12 -4.02
N CYS A 76 2.86 -3.79 -4.06
CA CYS A 76 3.02 -5.16 -3.59
C CYS A 76 2.74 -5.28 -2.08
N LEU A 77 3.20 -4.33 -1.28
CA LEU A 77 2.91 -4.29 0.15
C LEU A 77 1.41 -4.12 0.43
N HIS A 78 0.73 -3.23 -0.31
CA HIS A 78 -0.71 -2.98 -0.18
C HIS A 78 -1.57 -4.21 -0.47
N GLU A 79 -1.12 -5.10 -1.39
CA GLU A 79 -1.80 -6.38 -1.66
C GLU A 79 -1.79 -7.33 -0.46
N HIS A 80 -0.85 -7.17 0.47
CA HIS A 80 -0.66 -8.05 1.63
C HIS A 80 -1.10 -7.41 2.95
N VAL A 81 -1.02 -6.08 3.05
CA VAL A 81 -1.38 -5.28 4.22
C VAL A 81 -2.14 -4.06 3.72
N SER A 82 -3.44 -4.02 3.98
CA SER A 82 -4.31 -2.99 3.43
C SER A 82 -4.13 -1.67 4.15
N ALA A 83 -4.00 -1.69 5.48
CA ALA A 83 -3.75 -0.48 6.26
C ALA A 83 -2.74 -0.76 7.37
N MET A 84 -1.95 0.26 7.70
CA MET A 84 -1.03 0.22 8.82
C MET A 84 -1.02 1.52 9.61
N GLU A 85 -0.89 1.40 10.93
CA GLU A 85 -0.70 2.52 11.85
C GLU A 85 0.58 2.29 12.68
N PRO A 86 1.45 3.30 12.82
CA PRO A 86 2.57 3.21 13.75
C PRO A 86 2.03 2.96 15.18
N PRO A 87 2.85 2.35 16.07
CA PRO A 87 2.42 2.07 17.42
C PRO A 87 2.06 3.38 18.13
N VAL A 88 0.79 3.51 18.49
CA VAL A 88 0.29 4.63 19.31
C VAL A 88 0.41 4.23 20.77
N VAL A 89 1.01 5.09 21.60
CA VAL A 89 1.21 4.82 23.05
C VAL A 89 -0.08 4.99 23.86
N ASN A 90 -1.24 4.98 23.20
CA ASN A 90 -2.51 5.21 23.88
C ASN A 90 -3.11 3.88 24.28
N THR A 91 -3.45 3.77 25.57
CA THR A 91 -4.36 2.75 26.10
C THR A 91 -5.72 2.95 25.44
N ILE A 92 -5.88 2.40 24.26
CA ILE A 92 -7.12 2.45 23.53
C ILE A 92 -8.11 1.51 24.23
N GLN A 93 -9.05 2.08 24.98
CA GLN A 93 -10.11 1.33 25.66
C GLN A 93 -10.92 0.49 24.65
N GLY A 94 -10.90 -0.83 24.84
CA GLY A 94 -11.76 -1.77 24.10
C GLY A 94 -11.11 -2.51 22.93
N TRP A 95 -9.77 -2.53 22.85
CA TRP A 95 -9.07 -3.61 22.14
C TRP A 95 -8.62 -4.65 23.15
N ASP A 96 -9.02 -5.90 22.97
CA ASP A 96 -8.35 -7.02 23.64
C ASP A 96 -6.92 -7.10 23.10
N ARG A 97 -6.03 -6.40 23.79
CA ARG A 97 -4.57 -6.48 23.72
C ARG A 97 -4.00 -6.35 22.31
N ILE A 98 -3.86 -5.11 21.84
CA ILE A 98 -2.62 -4.77 21.12
C ILE A 98 -1.56 -4.65 22.22
N PRO A 99 -0.54 -5.52 22.29
CA PRO A 99 0.55 -5.34 23.22
C PRO A 99 1.15 -3.95 23.03
N GLU A 100 1.41 -3.25 24.12
CA GLU A 100 1.96 -1.90 24.11
C GLU A 100 3.20 -1.84 23.19
N GLY A 101 3.22 -0.88 22.27
CA GLY A 101 4.32 -0.72 21.30
C GLY A 101 4.23 -1.55 20.00
N GLN A 102 3.14 -2.29 19.75
CA GLN A 102 2.93 -2.95 18.45
C GLN A 102 2.22 -2.06 17.43
N SER A 103 2.72 -2.05 16.20
CA SER A 103 2.05 -1.46 15.04
C SER A 103 0.73 -2.17 14.76
N ILE A 104 -0.25 -1.42 14.29
CA ILE A 104 -1.54 -1.97 13.85
C ILE A 104 -1.45 -2.28 12.36
N TYR A 105 -1.87 -3.47 11.96
CA TYR A 105 -1.95 -3.90 10.56
C TYR A 105 -3.33 -4.47 10.30
N LEU A 106 -3.91 -4.18 9.13
CA LEU A 106 -5.19 -4.71 8.70
C LEU A 106 -5.05 -5.53 7.41
N ASP A 107 -5.82 -6.61 7.32
CA ASP A 107 -6.03 -7.36 6.07
C ASP A 107 -7.09 -6.68 5.18
N ASN A 108 -7.34 -7.26 3.99
CA ASN A 108 -8.28 -6.73 3.00
C ASN A 108 -9.74 -6.70 3.48
N ASP A 109 -10.07 -7.48 4.50
CA ASP A 109 -11.39 -7.50 5.12
C ASP A 109 -11.50 -6.51 6.30
N GLY A 110 -10.39 -5.85 6.66
CA GLY A 110 -10.28 -4.91 7.76
C GLY A 110 -10.02 -5.58 9.10
N ASN A 111 -9.63 -6.87 9.10
CA ASN A 111 -9.33 -7.57 10.34
C ASN A 111 -7.89 -7.27 10.80
N PRO A 112 -7.66 -7.18 12.11
CA PRO A 112 -6.33 -6.98 12.67
C PRO A 112 -5.40 -8.15 12.36
N MET A 113 -4.16 -7.85 12.01
CA MET A 113 -3.12 -8.83 11.75
C MET A 113 -2.01 -8.75 12.81
N ILE A 114 -1.53 -9.91 13.25
CA ILE A 114 -0.42 -10.02 14.20
C ILE A 114 0.84 -10.38 13.41
N LEU A 115 1.87 -9.53 13.46
CA LEU A 115 3.11 -9.66 12.68
C LEU A 115 3.74 -11.06 12.77
N SER A 116 3.78 -11.67 13.96
CA SER A 116 4.36 -13.01 14.17
C SER A 116 3.56 -14.15 13.54
N LYS A 117 2.27 -13.93 13.25
CA LYS A 117 1.36 -14.91 12.63
C LYS A 117 1.18 -14.72 11.13
N MET A 118 1.62 -13.58 10.57
CA MET A 118 1.57 -13.32 9.13
C MET A 118 2.40 -14.34 8.35
N ASP A 119 2.15 -14.52 7.06
CA ASP A 119 2.99 -15.35 6.20
C ASP A 119 4.40 -14.74 6.00
N LYS A 120 5.32 -15.54 5.46
CA LYS A 120 6.73 -15.13 5.28
C LYS A 120 6.87 -13.91 4.37
N LYS A 121 6.07 -13.79 3.32
CA LYS A 121 6.16 -12.71 2.34
C LYS A 121 5.67 -11.40 2.96
N SER A 122 4.53 -11.40 3.63
CA SER A 122 4.02 -10.22 4.36
C SER A 122 5.02 -9.69 5.39
N ARG A 123 5.64 -10.58 6.17
CA ARG A 123 6.70 -10.18 7.13
C ARG A 123 7.93 -9.61 6.45
N GLN A 124 8.36 -10.19 5.32
CA GLN A 124 9.50 -9.68 4.56
C GLN A 124 9.21 -8.28 4.03
N LEU A 125 8.04 -8.07 3.42
CA LEU A 125 7.64 -6.76 2.90
C LEU A 125 7.59 -5.70 3.99
N LEU A 126 7.03 -6.00 5.17
CA LEU A 126 7.04 -5.07 6.29
C LEU A 126 8.45 -4.79 6.83
N HIS A 127 9.33 -5.80 6.83
CA HIS A 127 10.73 -5.61 7.21
C HIS A 127 11.45 -4.70 6.21
N ASP A 128 11.29 -4.96 4.91
CA ASP A 128 11.89 -4.15 3.84
C ASP A 128 11.37 -2.72 3.90
N TYR A 129 10.07 -2.54 4.14
CA TYR A 129 9.47 -1.21 4.32
C TYR A 129 10.13 -0.46 5.48
N ARG A 130 10.34 -1.13 6.63
CA ARG A 130 11.04 -0.53 7.78
C ARG A 130 12.46 -0.09 7.42
N LEU A 131 13.20 -0.92 6.68
CA LEU A 131 14.57 -0.58 6.25
C LEU A 131 14.57 0.60 5.28
N ILE A 132 13.66 0.62 4.31
CA ILE A 132 13.49 1.72 3.36
C ILE A 132 13.16 3.01 4.11
N GLN A 133 12.13 2.99 4.96
CA GLN A 133 11.72 4.16 5.74
C GLN A 133 12.86 4.69 6.62
N TYR A 134 13.60 3.80 7.27
CA TYR A 134 14.78 4.19 8.04
C TYR A 134 15.85 4.84 7.15
N ASP A 135 16.23 4.22 6.04
CA ASP A 135 17.28 4.71 5.15
C ASP A 135 17.00 6.09 4.55
N ILE A 136 15.73 6.37 4.21
CA ILE A 136 15.33 7.66 3.63
C ILE A 136 15.07 8.76 4.67
N THR A 137 15.01 8.44 5.96
CA THR A 137 14.75 9.40 7.04
C THR A 137 15.96 9.64 7.93
N ALA A 138 16.32 8.66 8.77
CA ALA A 138 17.36 8.76 9.81
C ALA A 138 18.60 7.91 9.53
N GLY A 139 18.56 7.10 8.48
CA GLY A 139 19.61 6.16 8.10
C GLY A 139 20.75 6.81 7.33
N LYS A 140 21.39 6.03 6.45
CA LYS A 140 22.61 6.44 5.73
C LYS A 140 22.34 6.83 4.28
N HIS A 141 21.08 6.87 3.87
CA HIS A 141 20.65 7.25 2.53
C HIS A 141 21.28 6.40 1.42
N TYR A 142 21.43 5.10 1.64
CA TYR A 142 21.93 4.15 0.65
C TYR A 142 21.11 4.17 -0.65
N LEU A 143 19.79 4.36 -0.56
CA LEU A 143 18.90 4.39 -1.72
C LEU A 143 19.03 5.68 -2.55
N ARG A 144 19.63 6.75 -2.01
CA ARG A 144 19.66 8.09 -2.63
C ARG A 144 20.35 8.11 -3.99
N ASN A 145 21.40 7.30 -4.17
CA ASN A 145 22.19 7.24 -5.39
C ASN A 145 21.79 6.06 -6.30
N THR A 146 20.58 5.53 -6.12
CA THR A 146 20.00 4.45 -6.93
C THR A 146 18.79 4.97 -7.69
N ASP A 147 18.24 4.16 -8.59
CA ASP A 147 16.97 4.46 -9.27
C ASP A 147 15.72 4.06 -8.48
N PHE A 148 15.87 3.63 -7.22
CA PHE A 148 14.77 3.06 -6.44
C PHE A 148 13.59 4.02 -6.25
N LEU A 149 13.88 5.31 -6.05
CA LEU A 149 12.86 6.36 -5.89
C LEU A 149 12.53 7.06 -7.22
N ASN A 150 13.31 6.83 -8.28
CA ASN A 150 13.22 7.57 -9.52
C ASN A 150 12.02 7.11 -10.35
N LEU A 151 11.24 8.07 -10.86
CA LEU A 151 10.17 7.76 -11.79
C LEU A 151 10.76 7.30 -13.14
N PRO A 152 10.13 6.31 -13.79
CA PRO A 152 10.57 5.83 -15.09
C PRO A 152 10.46 6.95 -16.15
N ARG A 153 11.44 7.00 -17.05
CA ARG A 153 11.49 7.93 -18.18
C ARG A 153 10.47 7.57 -19.28
#